data_AF-A0A561E2Q3-F1
#
_entry.id   AF-A0A561E2Q3-F1
#
_cell.length_a   1.000
_cell.length_b   1.000
_cell.length_c   1.000
_cell.angle_alpha   90.00
_cell.angle_beta   90.00
_cell.angle_gamma   90.00
#
_symmetry.space_group_name_H-M   'P 1'
#
loop_
_entity.id
_entity.type
_entity.pdbx_description
1 polymer ?
#
loop_
_entity_poly.entity_id
_entity_poly.type
_entity_poly.pdbx_seq_one_letter_code
_entity_poly.pdbx_strand_id
1 'polypeptide(L)'
;MSVRDFLDKIEHNFEKGGKYEKWYALYEAVDTFFYRPGSVTKSTAHVRDGIDLKRIMITVWACTFPAMFFGMWNTGYQANLVYAQSPDLLAAQEGWRFALIGALGGFDPSSLWDNFIQGAAYFLPVYLTAFIVGGFWEVLFASIRRHEVNEGFFVTSVLFALILPPSIPLWQVALGISFGVVIGKEVFGGTGKNFLNPALVGRAFLFFAYPAQISGDGVWTAVDGYAGATALATIGGSGVDGLISDGLTWTDAFIGLMPGSIGETGTLAILLGGAVLLITKIASWRIVSGVMIGMIATATLFNAIASDNNPLFAMPWYWHLVTGGFAFGMIFMATDPVSASMTNTGKWIFGILIGLLVTIIRVVNPAFPEGMMLAILFGNLCAPLIDHYVVRANVKRRLARNV
;
A
#
# COMPACT_ATOMS: atom_id res chain seq x y z
N MET A 1 31.80 -18.92 17.30
CA MET A 1 31.42 -17.52 17.57
C MET A 1 29.97 -17.39 17.19
N SER A 2 29.10 -17.15 18.17
CA SER A 2 27.72 -16.79 17.89
C SER A 2 27.69 -15.49 17.09
N VAL A 3 26.67 -15.27 16.26
CA VAL A 3 26.45 -13.98 15.58
C VAL A 3 26.37 -12.85 16.61
N ARG A 4 25.87 -13.14 17.82
CA ARG A 4 25.86 -12.19 18.95
C ARG A 4 27.26 -11.79 19.40
N ASP A 5 28.15 -12.75 19.63
CA ASP A 5 29.54 -12.47 20.07
C ASP A 5 30.30 -11.62 19.05
N PHE A 6 29.99 -11.79 17.76
CA PHE A 6 30.59 -11.01 16.68
C PHE A 6 30.11 -9.56 16.68
N LEU A 7 28.80 -9.34 16.84
CA LEU A 7 28.21 -8.01 16.90
C LEU A 7 28.68 -7.24 18.15
N ASP A 8 28.60 -7.87 19.34
CA ASP A 8 29.05 -7.26 20.61
C ASP A 8 30.55 -6.88 20.55
N LYS A 9 31.38 -7.68 19.87
CA LYS A 9 32.81 -7.37 19.70
C LYS A 9 33.04 -6.14 18.81
N ILE A 10 32.12 -5.83 17.90
CA ILE A 10 32.25 -4.72 16.95
C ILE A 10 31.60 -3.44 17.50
N GLU A 11 30.60 -3.56 18.38
CA GLU A 11 29.81 -2.49 19.01
C GLU A 11 30.63 -1.27 19.46
N HIS A 12 31.74 -1.50 20.18
CA HIS A 12 32.61 -0.44 20.71
C HIS A 12 33.17 0.53 19.65
N ASN A 13 33.24 0.10 18.38
CA ASN A 13 33.70 0.96 17.29
C ASN A 13 32.61 1.93 16.79
N PHE A 14 31.35 1.66 17.12
CA PHE A 14 30.17 2.39 16.66
C PHE A 14 29.54 3.25 17.76
N GLU A 15 29.81 2.99 19.04
CA GLU A 15 29.38 3.84 20.16
C GLU A 15 30.02 5.25 20.12
N LYS A 16 29.49 6.19 20.93
CA LYS A 16 29.99 7.57 21.01
C LYS A 16 31.49 7.62 21.32
N GLY A 17 32.29 8.19 20.40
CA GLY A 17 33.74 8.22 20.49
C GLY A 17 34.47 7.10 19.72
N GLY A 18 33.75 6.17 19.11
CA GLY A 18 34.29 5.13 18.23
C GLY A 18 34.59 5.61 16.81
N LYS A 19 35.49 4.89 16.10
CA LYS A 19 35.95 5.25 14.75
C LYS A 19 34.82 5.32 13.71
N TYR A 20 33.74 4.56 13.94
CA TYR A 20 32.58 4.46 13.05
C TYR A 20 31.29 5.00 13.70
N GLU A 21 31.38 5.97 14.62
CA GLU A 21 30.21 6.59 15.29
C GLU A 21 29.11 7.03 14.31
N LYS A 22 29.48 7.50 13.11
CA LYS A 22 28.53 7.91 12.06
C LYS A 22 27.66 6.75 11.54
N TRP A 23 28.13 5.52 11.63
CA TRP A 23 27.46 4.31 11.15
C TRP A 23 26.72 3.56 12.27
N TYR A 24 26.63 4.15 13.47
CA TYR A 24 25.93 3.55 14.60
C TYR A 24 24.52 3.08 14.24
N ALA A 25 23.75 3.92 13.56
CA ALA A 25 22.38 3.60 13.14
C ALA A 25 22.30 2.35 12.24
N LEU A 26 23.31 2.08 11.41
CA LEU A 26 23.36 0.90 10.56
C LEU A 26 23.77 -0.35 11.34
N TYR A 27 24.74 -0.23 12.25
CA TYR A 27 25.09 -1.31 13.17
C TYR A 27 23.90 -1.73 14.04
N GLU A 28 23.23 -0.75 14.64
CA GLU A 28 22.05 -0.96 15.47
C GLU A 28 20.89 -1.58 14.69
N ALA A 29 20.62 -1.13 13.46
CA ALA A 29 19.60 -1.74 12.60
C ALA A 29 19.88 -3.23 12.36
N VAL A 30 21.15 -3.61 12.17
CA VAL A 30 21.55 -5.01 11.97
C VAL A 30 21.47 -5.80 13.28
N ASP A 31 21.93 -5.26 14.42
CA ASP A 31 21.84 -5.94 15.71
C ASP A 31 20.38 -6.14 16.14
N THR A 32 19.57 -5.09 16.06
CA THR A 32 18.14 -5.18 16.38
C THR A 32 17.37 -6.06 15.41
N PHE A 33 17.79 -6.21 14.16
CA PHE A 33 17.18 -7.15 13.22
C PHE A 33 17.26 -8.60 13.73
N PHE A 34 18.43 -9.03 14.21
CA PHE A 34 18.66 -10.38 14.70
C PHE A 34 18.31 -10.59 16.17
N TYR A 35 18.47 -9.55 17.00
CA TYR A 35 18.39 -9.64 18.46
C TYR A 35 17.50 -8.54 19.05
N ARG A 36 17.05 -8.76 20.29
CA ARG A 36 16.24 -7.76 21.02
C ARG A 36 17.17 -6.73 21.64
N PRO A 37 16.76 -5.45 21.75
CA PRO A 37 17.54 -4.46 22.49
C PRO A 37 17.81 -4.95 23.92
N GLY A 38 19.06 -4.86 24.38
CA GLY A 38 19.45 -5.24 25.74
C GLY A 38 18.98 -4.25 26.82
N SER A 39 18.18 -3.25 26.46
CA SER A 39 17.71 -2.22 27.37
C SER A 39 16.69 -2.78 28.37
N VAL A 40 17.16 -3.02 29.59
CA VAL A 40 16.30 -3.40 30.72
C VAL A 40 15.68 -2.15 31.36
N THR A 41 14.42 -2.27 31.79
CA THR A 41 13.75 -1.19 32.52
C THR A 41 14.47 -0.94 33.85
N LYS A 42 15.12 0.22 33.99
CA LYS A 42 15.90 0.59 35.18
C LYS A 42 15.04 1.04 36.36
N SER A 43 13.76 1.39 36.13
CA SER A 43 12.79 1.80 37.15
C SER A 43 11.43 1.13 36.92
N THR A 44 10.50 1.31 37.87
CA THR A 44 9.11 0.86 37.72
C THR A 44 8.44 1.54 36.52
N ALA A 45 8.23 0.79 35.44
CA ALA A 45 7.44 1.24 34.30
C ALA A 45 5.95 1.33 34.70
N HIS A 46 5.32 2.46 34.41
CA HIS A 46 3.89 2.70 34.71
C HIS A 46 2.96 1.77 33.90
N VAL A 47 3.39 1.36 32.71
CA VAL A 47 2.70 0.40 31.83
C VAL A 47 3.72 -0.60 31.31
N ARG A 48 3.43 -1.90 31.46
CA ARG A 48 4.17 -2.99 30.82
C ARG A 48 3.25 -3.59 29.78
N ASP A 49 3.53 -3.33 28.51
CA ASP A 49 2.84 -3.95 27.37
C ASP A 49 3.83 -4.87 26.63
N GLY A 50 3.32 -5.97 26.10
CA GLY A 50 4.08 -6.90 25.24
C GLY A 50 4.06 -6.50 23.76
N ILE A 51 3.31 -5.44 23.42
CA ILE A 51 3.22 -4.89 22.07
C ILE A 51 4.28 -3.81 21.89
N ASP A 52 5.26 -4.11 21.04
CA ASP A 52 6.30 -3.17 20.59
C ASP A 52 6.02 -2.72 19.15
N LEU A 53 6.46 -1.52 18.78
CA LEU A 53 6.33 -0.95 17.44
C LEU A 53 6.93 -1.89 16.37
N LYS A 54 8.08 -2.49 16.66
CA LYS A 54 8.71 -3.52 15.82
C LYS A 54 7.76 -4.68 15.52
N ARG A 55 7.14 -5.26 16.56
CA ARG A 55 6.18 -6.36 16.41
C ARG A 55 4.96 -5.94 15.59
N ILE A 56 4.45 -4.74 15.82
CA ILE A 56 3.33 -4.19 15.03
C ILE A 56 3.72 -4.12 13.55
N MET A 57 4.86 -3.50 13.22
CA MET A 57 5.28 -3.30 11.84
C MET A 57 5.56 -4.61 11.10
N ILE A 58 6.23 -5.57 11.75
CA ILE A 58 6.45 -6.91 11.17
C ILE A 58 5.12 -7.64 10.96
N THR A 59 4.15 -7.50 11.87
CA THR A 59 2.82 -8.11 11.72
C THR A 59 2.09 -7.50 10.51
N VAL A 60 2.13 -6.18 10.34
CA VAL A 60 1.54 -5.52 9.17
C VAL A 60 2.22 -5.97 7.88
N TRP A 61 3.55 -6.04 7.86
CA TRP A 61 4.32 -6.55 6.73
C TRP A 61 3.96 -7.99 6.38
N ALA A 62 3.84 -8.89 7.36
CA ALA A 62 3.42 -10.27 7.12
C ALA A 62 1.97 -10.37 6.61
N CYS A 63 1.07 -9.50 7.09
CA CYS A 63 -0.32 -9.47 6.64
C CYS A 63 -0.48 -9.02 5.18
N THR A 64 0.53 -8.39 4.55
CA THR A 64 0.47 -8.10 3.11
C THR A 64 0.81 -9.30 2.24
N PHE A 65 1.41 -10.36 2.80
CA PHE A 65 1.88 -11.52 2.02
C PHE A 65 0.79 -12.26 1.25
N PRO A 66 -0.43 -12.48 1.79
CA PRO A 66 -1.50 -13.10 1.01
C PRO A 66 -1.82 -12.30 -0.26
N ALA A 67 -1.94 -10.98 -0.15
CA ALA A 67 -2.20 -10.10 -1.29
C ALA A 67 -0.99 -10.03 -2.24
N MET A 68 0.23 -10.05 -1.70
CA MET A 68 1.48 -10.05 -2.47
C MET A 68 1.62 -11.31 -3.33
N PHE A 69 1.48 -12.50 -2.73
CA PHE A 69 1.63 -13.77 -3.47
C PHE A 69 0.50 -13.98 -4.47
N PHE A 70 -0.74 -13.62 -4.11
CA PHE A 70 -1.85 -13.66 -5.05
C PHE A 70 -1.62 -12.68 -6.22
N GLY A 71 -1.14 -11.47 -5.92
CA GLY A 71 -0.79 -10.47 -6.93
C GLY A 71 0.27 -10.96 -7.91
N MET A 72 1.35 -11.56 -7.40
CA MET A 72 2.40 -12.17 -8.22
C MET A 72 1.82 -13.25 -9.12
N TRP A 73 1.02 -14.17 -8.58
CA TRP A 73 0.39 -15.21 -9.38
C TRP A 73 -0.56 -14.63 -10.45
N ASN A 74 -1.42 -13.67 -10.09
CA ASN A 74 -2.38 -13.08 -11.01
C ASN A 74 -1.70 -12.27 -12.13
N THR A 75 -0.67 -11.48 -11.84
CA THR A 75 0.10 -10.76 -12.87
C THR A 75 0.68 -11.72 -13.92
N GLY A 76 1.20 -12.87 -13.50
CA GLY A 76 1.69 -13.87 -14.44
C GLY A 76 0.60 -14.64 -15.15
N TYR A 77 -0.51 -14.97 -14.46
CA TYR A 77 -1.68 -15.61 -15.07
C TYR A 77 -2.25 -14.76 -16.21
N GLN A 78 -2.44 -13.45 -15.99
CA GLN A 78 -2.92 -12.52 -17.02
C GLN A 78 -1.93 -12.43 -18.20
N ALA A 79 -0.62 -12.41 -17.92
CA ALA A 79 0.38 -12.38 -18.99
C ALA A 79 0.38 -13.67 -19.83
N ASN A 80 0.34 -14.83 -19.17
CA ASN A 80 0.33 -16.13 -19.85
C ASN A 80 -0.97 -16.33 -20.66
N LEU A 81 -2.13 -15.87 -20.17
CA LEU A 81 -3.37 -15.88 -20.95
C LEU A 81 -3.23 -15.10 -22.26
N VAL A 82 -2.61 -13.92 -22.22
CA VAL A 82 -2.36 -13.11 -23.41
C VAL A 82 -1.38 -13.82 -24.35
N TYR A 83 -0.32 -14.44 -23.84
CA TYR A 83 0.62 -15.22 -24.66
C TYR A 83 -0.02 -16.45 -25.30
N ALA A 84 -0.93 -17.13 -24.60
CA ALA A 84 -1.65 -18.27 -25.15
C ALA A 84 -2.61 -17.87 -26.28
N GLN A 85 -3.19 -16.67 -26.21
CA GLN A 85 -4.06 -16.12 -27.25
C GLN A 85 -3.26 -15.53 -28.42
N SER A 86 -2.10 -14.95 -28.15
CA SER A 86 -1.23 -14.28 -29.13
C SER A 86 0.23 -14.76 -29.03
N PRO A 87 0.59 -15.91 -29.62
CA PRO A 87 1.94 -16.45 -29.55
C PRO A 87 3.02 -15.54 -30.16
N ASP A 88 2.64 -14.69 -31.12
CA ASP A 88 3.54 -13.72 -31.75
C ASP A 88 4.06 -12.66 -30.76
N LEU A 89 3.23 -12.30 -29.76
CA LEU A 89 3.64 -11.37 -28.70
C LEU A 89 4.70 -11.98 -27.82
N LEU A 90 4.63 -13.29 -27.53
CA LEU A 90 5.65 -14.00 -26.74
C LEU A 90 6.99 -14.03 -27.47
N ALA A 91 6.97 -14.29 -28.79
CA ALA A 91 8.18 -14.31 -29.61
C ALA A 91 8.83 -12.92 -29.74
N ALA A 92 8.05 -11.85 -29.62
CA ALA A 92 8.54 -10.48 -29.65
C ALA A 92 9.11 -9.99 -28.30
N GLN A 93 8.87 -10.70 -27.20
CA GLN A 93 9.39 -10.28 -25.90
C GLN A 93 10.88 -10.63 -25.77
N GLU A 94 11.69 -9.61 -25.50
CA GLU A 94 13.11 -9.77 -25.21
C GLU A 94 13.47 -9.15 -23.86
N GLY A 95 14.38 -9.78 -23.12
CA GLY A 95 14.96 -9.19 -21.91
C GLY A 95 15.41 -10.18 -20.86
N TRP A 96 16.12 -9.67 -19.86
CA TRP A 96 16.64 -10.46 -18.75
C TRP A 96 15.53 -11.11 -17.91
N ARG A 97 14.33 -10.51 -17.86
CA ARG A 97 13.16 -11.09 -17.19
C ARG A 97 12.73 -12.38 -17.87
N PHE A 98 12.57 -12.36 -19.20
CA PHE A 98 12.18 -13.52 -19.99
C PHE A 98 13.25 -14.62 -19.99
N ALA A 99 14.53 -14.25 -20.00
CA ALA A 99 15.62 -15.20 -19.83
C ALA A 99 15.56 -15.92 -18.47
N LEU A 100 15.22 -15.19 -17.40
CA LEU A 100 15.07 -15.76 -16.05
C LEU A 100 13.83 -16.65 -15.94
N ILE A 101 12.71 -16.22 -16.55
CA ILE A 101 11.47 -17.00 -16.60
C ILE A 101 11.73 -18.31 -17.35
N GLY A 102 12.28 -18.26 -18.56
CA GLY A 102 12.55 -19.46 -19.36
C GLY A 102 13.59 -20.41 -18.74
N ALA A 103 14.42 -19.92 -17.81
CA ALA A 103 15.34 -20.76 -17.06
C ALA A 103 14.69 -21.47 -15.85
N LEU A 104 13.65 -20.87 -15.26
CA LEU A 104 13.05 -21.33 -14.00
C LEU A 104 11.64 -21.94 -14.18
N GLY A 105 10.98 -21.72 -15.32
CA GLY A 105 9.62 -22.17 -15.62
C GLY A 105 9.26 -22.05 -17.11
N GLY A 106 7.97 -22.21 -17.40
CA GLY A 106 7.36 -22.08 -18.73
C GLY A 106 6.40 -20.89 -18.86
N PHE A 107 5.59 -20.91 -19.92
CA PHE A 107 4.59 -19.88 -20.24
C PHE A 107 3.17 -20.45 -20.31
N ASP A 108 2.87 -21.49 -19.51
CA ASP A 108 1.55 -22.14 -19.49
C ASP A 108 0.58 -21.46 -18.49
N PRO A 109 -0.58 -20.93 -18.93
CA PRO A 109 -1.57 -20.34 -18.04
C PRO A 109 -2.15 -21.32 -17.01
N SER A 110 -2.15 -22.62 -17.30
CA SER A 110 -2.70 -23.65 -16.42
C SER A 110 -1.75 -24.04 -15.28
N SER A 111 -0.47 -23.73 -15.42
CA SER A 111 0.56 -24.03 -14.43
C SER A 111 0.64 -22.92 -13.37
N LEU A 112 0.35 -23.27 -12.11
CA LEU A 112 0.48 -22.35 -10.98
C LEU A 112 1.92 -21.82 -10.82
N TRP A 113 2.92 -22.67 -11.13
CA TRP A 113 4.33 -22.36 -10.98
C TRP A 113 4.81 -21.33 -12.01
N ASP A 114 4.41 -21.52 -13.27
CA ASP A 114 4.79 -20.63 -14.38
C ASP A 114 4.19 -19.24 -14.20
N ASN A 115 2.90 -19.18 -13.81
CA ASN A 115 2.23 -17.92 -13.47
C ASN A 115 2.92 -17.21 -12.30
N PHE A 116 3.32 -17.96 -11.27
CA PHE A 116 3.99 -17.36 -10.12
C PHE A 116 5.38 -16.81 -10.47
N ILE A 117 6.19 -17.54 -11.23
CA ILE A 117 7.52 -17.08 -11.66
C ILE A 117 7.42 -15.85 -12.55
N GLN A 118 6.49 -15.87 -13.52
CA GLN A 118 6.27 -14.76 -14.42
C GLN A 118 5.98 -13.47 -13.64
N GLY A 119 5.03 -13.49 -12.72
CA GLY A 119 4.75 -12.30 -11.91
C GLY A 119 5.84 -11.96 -10.90
N ALA A 120 6.54 -12.96 -10.34
CA ALA A 120 7.69 -12.73 -9.46
C ALA A 120 8.81 -11.97 -10.17
N ALA A 121 9.07 -12.27 -11.44
CA ALA A 121 10.08 -11.59 -12.26
C ALA A 121 9.76 -10.09 -12.48
N TYR A 122 8.50 -9.68 -12.37
CA TYR A 122 8.08 -8.27 -12.44
C TYR A 122 8.00 -7.62 -11.07
N PHE A 123 7.45 -8.31 -10.06
CA PHE A 123 7.27 -7.75 -8.71
C PHE A 123 8.58 -7.62 -7.92
N LEU A 124 9.41 -8.67 -7.88
CA LEU A 124 10.60 -8.69 -7.03
C LEU A 124 11.58 -7.55 -7.34
N PRO A 125 11.86 -7.21 -8.62
CA PRO A 125 12.75 -6.08 -8.93
C PRO A 125 12.18 -4.74 -8.48
N VAL A 126 10.87 -4.54 -8.58
CA VAL A 126 10.18 -3.33 -8.09
C VAL A 126 10.32 -3.24 -6.58
N TYR A 127 10.01 -4.32 -5.85
CA TYR A 127 10.14 -4.38 -4.40
C TYR A 127 11.59 -4.16 -3.93
N LEU A 128 12.56 -4.83 -4.56
CA LEU A 128 13.98 -4.68 -4.22
C LEU A 128 14.47 -3.25 -4.46
N THR A 129 14.07 -2.63 -5.56
CA THR A 129 14.44 -1.24 -5.85
C THR A 129 13.84 -0.28 -4.81
N ALA A 130 12.56 -0.45 -4.48
CA ALA A 130 11.90 0.35 -3.45
C ALA A 130 12.58 0.18 -2.08
N PHE A 131 12.92 -1.07 -1.70
CA PHE A 131 13.55 -1.40 -0.43
C PHE A 131 14.97 -0.82 -0.33
N ILE A 132 15.81 -1.02 -1.35
CA ILE A 132 17.20 -0.57 -1.34
C ILE A 132 17.28 0.96 -1.34
N VAL A 133 16.55 1.62 -2.24
CA VAL A 133 16.64 3.09 -2.40
C VAL A 133 15.99 3.81 -1.22
N GLY A 134 14.81 3.36 -0.78
CA GLY A 134 14.17 3.96 0.38
C GLY A 134 14.95 3.68 1.69
N GLY A 135 15.50 2.48 1.83
CA GLY A 135 16.32 2.11 2.99
C GLY A 135 17.62 2.91 3.04
N PHE A 136 18.24 3.18 1.89
CA PHE A 136 19.37 4.09 1.79
C PHE A 136 19.05 5.49 2.35
N TRP A 137 17.93 6.09 1.93
CA TRP A 137 17.52 7.39 2.44
C TRP A 137 17.23 7.37 3.94
N GLU A 138 16.54 6.35 4.42
CA GLU A 138 16.20 6.23 5.84
C GLU A 138 17.45 6.10 6.72
N VAL A 139 18.40 5.24 6.31
CA VAL A 139 19.69 5.10 7.01
C VAL A 139 20.50 6.39 6.95
N LEU A 140 20.50 7.09 5.82
CA LEU A 140 21.20 8.36 5.67
C LEU A 140 20.65 9.42 6.63
N PHE A 141 19.33 9.60 6.68
CA PHE A 141 18.70 10.56 7.59
C PHE A 141 18.87 10.16 9.06
N ALA A 142 18.81 8.87 9.38
CA ALA A 142 19.07 8.35 10.71
C ALA A 142 20.52 8.61 11.16
N SER A 143 21.50 8.41 10.27
CA SER A 143 22.91 8.71 10.52
C SER A 143 23.14 10.21 10.76
N ILE A 144 22.52 11.08 9.96
CA ILE A 144 22.62 12.54 10.10
C ILE A 144 22.02 13.00 11.44
N ARG A 145 20.88 12.43 11.83
CA ARG A 145 20.13 12.82 13.04
C ARG A 145 20.53 12.06 14.30
N ARG A 146 21.39 11.05 14.18
CA ARG A 146 21.87 10.19 15.27
C ARG A 146 20.73 9.57 16.06
N HIS A 147 19.73 9.04 15.37
CA HIS A 147 18.66 8.23 15.96
C HIS A 147 18.64 6.84 15.33
N GLU A 148 17.95 5.91 16.00
CA GLU A 148 17.79 4.53 15.56
C GLU A 148 16.99 4.45 14.25
N VAL A 149 17.23 3.40 13.45
CA VAL A 149 16.44 3.13 12.23
C VAL A 149 15.13 2.48 12.64
N ASN A 150 14.01 3.03 12.17
CA ASN A 150 12.70 2.52 12.54
C ASN A 150 12.20 1.47 11.54
N GLU A 151 11.65 0.37 12.03
CA GLU A 151 11.13 -0.72 11.19
C GLU A 151 9.89 -0.35 10.37
N GLY A 152 9.27 0.81 10.62
CA GLY A 152 8.16 1.32 9.80
C GLY A 152 8.51 1.46 8.30
N PHE A 153 9.79 1.51 7.94
CA PHE A 153 10.21 1.47 6.54
C PHE A 153 9.83 0.17 5.82
N PHE A 154 9.93 -0.99 6.49
CA PHE A 154 9.63 -2.30 5.88
C PHE A 154 8.18 -2.36 5.38
N VAL A 155 7.28 -1.74 6.14
CA VAL A 155 5.87 -1.61 5.74
C VAL A 155 5.73 -0.63 4.59
N THR A 156 6.41 0.52 4.65
CA THR A 156 6.34 1.54 3.59
C THR A 156 6.83 1.01 2.24
N SER A 157 7.93 0.25 2.21
CA SER A 157 8.50 -0.30 0.98
C SER A 157 7.59 -1.35 0.33
N VAL A 158 7.01 -2.26 1.13
CA VAL A 158 6.09 -3.28 0.58
C VAL A 158 4.79 -2.66 0.11
N LEU A 159 4.21 -1.72 0.86
CA LEU A 159 2.97 -1.05 0.47
C LEU A 159 3.18 -0.20 -0.79
N PHE A 160 4.32 0.48 -0.91
CA PHE A 160 4.67 1.23 -2.11
C PHE A 160 4.87 0.32 -3.33
N ALA A 161 5.53 -0.84 -3.18
CA ALA A 161 5.69 -1.77 -4.29
C ALA A 161 4.35 -2.38 -4.74
N LEU A 162 3.46 -2.70 -3.79
CA LEU A 162 2.19 -3.37 -4.07
C LEU A 162 1.15 -2.49 -4.78
N ILE A 163 1.19 -1.17 -4.55
CA ILE A 163 0.28 -0.25 -5.25
C ILE A 163 0.73 0.08 -6.67
N LEU A 164 1.98 -0.19 -7.05
CA LEU A 164 2.47 0.18 -8.38
C LEU A 164 2.07 -0.83 -9.46
N PRO A 165 1.94 -0.39 -10.74
CA PRO A 165 1.75 -1.29 -11.86
C PRO A 165 2.98 -2.19 -12.07
N PRO A 166 2.81 -3.42 -12.60
CA PRO A 166 3.90 -4.37 -12.78
C PRO A 166 4.95 -3.95 -13.80
N SER A 167 4.58 -3.19 -14.84
CA SER A 167 5.50 -2.78 -15.91
C SER A 167 6.27 -1.49 -15.62
N ILE A 168 6.12 -0.90 -14.43
CA ILE A 168 6.77 0.37 -14.10
C ILE A 168 8.30 0.29 -14.22
N PRO A 169 8.96 1.27 -14.86
CA PRO A 169 10.42 1.31 -14.91
C PRO A 169 11.05 1.44 -13.53
N LEU A 170 12.12 0.67 -13.26
CA LEU A 170 12.75 0.62 -11.93
C LEU A 170 13.28 1.98 -11.45
N TRP A 171 13.74 2.83 -12.36
CA TRP A 171 14.20 4.18 -12.00
C TRP A 171 13.06 5.08 -11.49
N GLN A 172 11.82 4.90 -11.99
CA GLN A 172 10.66 5.62 -11.47
C GLN A 172 10.30 5.13 -10.08
N VAL A 173 10.39 3.83 -9.83
CA VAL A 173 10.23 3.26 -8.47
C VAL A 173 11.22 3.92 -7.51
N ALA A 174 12.49 4.02 -7.91
CA ALA A 174 13.54 4.68 -7.12
C ALA A 174 13.23 6.16 -6.83
N LEU A 175 12.78 6.93 -7.83
CA LEU A 175 12.41 8.34 -7.63
C LEU A 175 11.17 8.49 -6.76
N GLY A 176 10.15 7.66 -6.97
CA GLY A 176 8.89 7.72 -6.21
C GLY A 176 9.09 7.39 -4.74
N ILE A 177 9.84 6.33 -4.42
CA ILE A 177 10.16 6.02 -3.02
C ILE A 177 11.06 7.08 -2.39
N SER A 178 12.01 7.64 -3.16
CA SER A 178 12.86 8.73 -2.68
C SER A 178 12.02 9.95 -2.30
N PHE A 179 11.08 10.35 -3.16
CA PHE A 179 10.18 11.46 -2.85
C PHE A 179 9.28 11.16 -1.64
N GLY A 180 8.67 9.97 -1.61
CA GLY A 180 7.81 9.55 -0.50
C GLY A 180 8.53 9.50 0.85
N VAL A 181 9.73 8.90 0.91
CA VAL A 181 10.52 8.79 2.14
C VAL A 181 11.10 10.14 2.54
N VAL A 182 11.77 10.85 1.62
CA VAL A 182 12.45 12.11 1.97
C VAL A 182 11.42 13.18 2.30
N ILE A 183 10.49 13.47 1.39
CA ILE A 183 9.53 14.57 1.55
C ILE A 183 8.36 14.15 2.43
N GLY A 184 7.80 12.95 2.25
CA GLY A 184 6.62 12.52 3.00
C GLY A 184 6.88 12.10 4.46
N LYS A 185 8.12 11.75 4.81
CA LYS A 185 8.46 11.20 6.14
C LYS A 185 9.66 11.88 6.80
N GLU A 186 10.82 11.86 6.16
CA GLU A 186 12.08 12.24 6.81
C GLU A 186 12.18 13.74 7.05
N VAL A 187 11.76 14.61 6.14
CA VAL A 187 11.77 16.06 6.37
C VAL A 187 11.01 16.45 7.64
N PHE A 188 9.96 15.72 8.01
CA PHE A 188 9.12 15.98 9.18
C PHE A 188 9.64 15.35 10.48
N GLY A 189 10.77 14.65 10.44
CA GLY A 189 11.42 14.10 11.63
C GLY A 189 11.32 12.58 11.80
N GLY A 190 10.92 11.85 10.74
CA GLY A 190 10.92 10.39 10.70
C GLY A 190 9.58 9.74 11.08
N THR A 191 9.60 8.43 11.35
CA THR A 191 8.41 7.65 11.75
C THR A 191 7.76 8.24 13.00
N GLY A 192 6.43 8.41 12.98
CA GLY A 192 5.67 8.96 14.09
C GLY A 192 5.43 10.48 14.01
N LYS A 193 6.09 11.17 13.05
CA LYS A 193 5.90 12.61 12.80
C LYS A 193 5.38 12.91 11.39
N ASN A 194 5.21 11.89 10.55
CA ASN A 194 4.63 12.04 9.22
C ASN A 194 3.12 12.30 9.32
N PHE A 195 2.67 13.42 8.76
CA PHE A 195 1.24 13.77 8.70
C PHE A 195 0.54 13.18 7.47
N LEU A 196 1.30 12.65 6.50
CA LEU A 196 0.82 11.94 5.32
C LEU A 196 1.35 10.52 5.30
N ASN A 197 0.66 9.63 4.57
CA ASN A 197 1.16 8.28 4.30
C ASN A 197 2.32 8.37 3.28
N PRO A 198 3.56 8.00 3.63
CA PRO A 198 4.73 8.20 2.78
C PRO A 198 4.69 7.41 1.46
N ALA A 199 4.12 6.20 1.48
CA ALA A 199 3.97 5.38 0.27
C ALA A 199 2.99 6.04 -0.71
N LEU A 200 1.88 6.58 -0.22
CA LEU A 200 0.91 7.30 -1.05
C LEU A 200 1.46 8.63 -1.57
N VAL A 201 2.30 9.34 -0.80
CA VAL A 201 3.00 10.54 -1.27
C VAL A 201 3.94 10.20 -2.43
N GLY A 202 4.69 9.09 -2.32
CA GLY A 202 5.53 8.61 -3.41
C GLY A 202 4.71 8.23 -4.66
N ARG A 203 3.57 7.56 -4.47
CA ARG A 203 2.65 7.22 -5.58
C ARG A 203 2.08 8.48 -6.22
N ALA A 204 1.65 9.46 -5.43
CA ALA A 204 1.09 10.71 -5.93
C ALA A 204 2.13 11.51 -6.74
N PHE A 205 3.39 11.52 -6.32
CA PHE A 205 4.47 12.11 -7.10
C PHE A 205 4.59 11.44 -8.48
N LEU A 206 4.64 10.11 -8.54
CA LEU A 206 4.69 9.39 -9.82
C LEU A 206 3.43 9.60 -10.65
N PHE A 207 2.26 9.66 -10.01
CA PHE A 207 0.98 9.90 -10.65
C PHE A 207 0.94 11.22 -11.43
N PHE A 208 1.42 12.30 -10.82
CA PHE A 208 1.42 13.62 -11.45
C PHE A 208 2.64 13.87 -12.35
N ALA A 209 3.80 13.29 -12.04
CA ALA A 209 5.02 13.51 -12.81
C ALA A 209 5.12 12.59 -14.05
N TYR A 210 4.62 11.36 -13.95
CA TYR A 210 4.76 10.31 -14.98
C TYR A 210 3.44 9.55 -15.22
N PRO A 211 2.37 10.24 -15.67
CA PRO A 211 1.02 9.67 -15.77
C PRO A 211 0.94 8.49 -16.76
N ALA A 212 1.75 8.48 -17.82
CA ALA A 212 1.71 7.43 -18.83
C ALA A 212 2.12 6.04 -18.28
N GLN A 213 3.11 6.00 -17.38
CA GLN A 213 3.63 4.75 -16.82
C GLN A 213 2.87 4.25 -15.59
N ILE A 214 2.01 5.08 -15.01
CA ILE A 214 1.23 4.73 -13.81
C ILE A 214 -0.26 4.54 -14.08
N SER A 215 -0.80 5.19 -15.10
CA SER A 215 -2.24 5.19 -15.42
C SER A 215 -2.55 4.85 -16.87
N GLY A 216 -1.55 4.53 -17.71
CA GLY A 216 -1.76 4.19 -19.12
C GLY A 216 -2.38 2.79 -19.32
N ASP A 217 -3.05 2.56 -20.43
CA ASP A 217 -3.76 1.29 -20.68
C ASP A 217 -2.84 0.08 -20.89
N GLY A 218 -1.57 0.32 -21.23
CA GLY A 218 -0.56 -0.75 -21.39
C GLY A 218 0.16 -1.15 -20.10
N VAL A 219 -0.04 -0.45 -18.97
CA VAL A 219 0.83 -0.65 -17.80
C VAL A 219 0.37 -1.76 -16.85
N TRP A 220 -0.85 -2.25 -17.04
CA TRP A 220 -1.53 -3.16 -16.12
C TRP A 220 -1.29 -4.64 -16.42
N THR A 221 -0.73 -4.95 -17.59
CA THR A 221 -0.34 -6.31 -17.98
C THR A 221 1.18 -6.39 -18.14
N ALA A 222 1.76 -7.56 -17.87
CA ALA A 222 3.20 -7.78 -17.96
C ALA A 222 3.63 -8.17 -19.39
N VAL A 223 2.89 -7.72 -20.41
CA VAL A 223 3.10 -8.03 -21.83
C VAL A 223 3.35 -6.74 -22.59
N ASP A 224 4.53 -6.59 -23.18
CA ASP A 224 4.81 -5.41 -24.00
C ASP A 224 3.99 -5.44 -25.30
N GLY A 225 3.47 -4.30 -25.73
CA GLY A 225 2.60 -4.18 -26.91
C GLY A 225 1.14 -4.60 -26.71
N TYR A 226 0.74 -5.04 -25.52
CA TYR A 226 -0.66 -5.34 -25.19
C TYR A 226 -1.28 -4.22 -24.34
N ALA A 227 -2.39 -3.65 -24.81
CA ALA A 227 -3.17 -2.67 -24.07
C ALA A 227 -4.43 -3.34 -23.49
N GLY A 228 -4.61 -3.25 -22.18
CA GLY A 228 -5.76 -3.83 -21.48
C GLY A 228 -6.40 -2.79 -20.56
N ALA A 229 -7.67 -2.47 -20.82
CA ALA A 229 -8.41 -1.59 -19.94
C ALA A 229 -8.56 -2.22 -18.55
N THR A 230 -8.40 -1.41 -17.50
CA THR A 230 -8.72 -1.87 -16.14
C THR A 230 -10.23 -2.04 -15.99
N ALA A 231 -10.66 -2.94 -15.11
CA ALA A 231 -12.09 -3.14 -14.84
C ALA A 231 -12.82 -1.83 -14.51
N LEU A 232 -12.16 -0.89 -13.83
CA LEU A 232 -12.72 0.40 -13.47
C LEU A 232 -12.82 1.36 -14.67
N ALA A 233 -11.85 1.30 -15.59
CA ALA A 233 -11.92 2.05 -16.85
C ALA A 233 -13.02 1.51 -17.77
N THR A 234 -13.16 0.17 -17.87
CA THR A 234 -14.23 -0.48 -18.64
C THR A 234 -15.62 -0.10 -18.11
N ILE A 235 -15.81 -0.10 -16.78
CA ILE A 235 -17.05 0.37 -16.15
C ILE A 235 -17.30 1.86 -16.44
N GLY A 236 -16.24 2.69 -16.45
CA GLY A 236 -16.35 4.10 -16.81
C GLY A 236 -16.86 4.35 -18.22
N GLY A 237 -16.48 3.51 -19.19
CA GLY A 237 -16.90 3.65 -20.58
C GLY A 237 -18.23 2.97 -20.90
N SER A 238 -18.44 1.75 -20.43
CA SER A 238 -19.53 0.84 -20.87
C SER A 238 -20.45 0.38 -19.75
N GLY A 239 -20.23 0.84 -18.51
CA GLY A 239 -20.97 0.42 -17.35
C GLY A 239 -20.61 -0.98 -16.87
N VAL A 240 -21.31 -1.44 -15.83
CA VAL A 240 -21.12 -2.78 -15.25
C VAL A 240 -21.47 -3.87 -16.25
N ASP A 241 -22.46 -3.64 -17.11
CA ASP A 241 -22.90 -4.60 -18.13
C ASP A 241 -21.81 -4.89 -19.17
N GLY A 242 -21.00 -3.87 -19.53
CA GLY A 242 -19.85 -4.06 -20.40
C GLY A 242 -18.78 -4.97 -19.80
N LEU A 243 -18.52 -4.84 -18.50
CA LEU A 243 -17.57 -5.71 -17.80
C LEU A 243 -18.05 -7.18 -17.75
N ILE A 244 -19.35 -7.39 -17.57
CA ILE A 244 -19.95 -8.73 -17.60
C ILE A 244 -19.89 -9.31 -19.01
N SER A 245 -20.07 -8.46 -20.05
CA SER A 245 -19.95 -8.89 -21.45
C SER A 245 -18.52 -9.28 -21.85
N ASP A 246 -17.51 -8.69 -21.20
CA ASP A 246 -16.10 -9.07 -21.33
C ASP A 246 -15.76 -10.39 -20.58
N GLY A 247 -16.75 -11.02 -19.94
CA GLY A 247 -16.62 -12.31 -19.27
C GLY A 247 -16.13 -12.23 -17.82
N LEU A 248 -15.98 -11.03 -17.25
CA LEU A 248 -15.59 -10.86 -15.85
C LEU A 248 -16.81 -10.89 -14.93
N THR A 249 -16.99 -12.00 -14.20
CA THR A 249 -18.04 -12.10 -13.19
C THR A 249 -17.64 -11.37 -11.90
N TRP A 250 -18.62 -11.04 -11.05
CA TRP A 250 -18.35 -10.45 -9.74
C TRP A 250 -17.46 -11.34 -8.87
N THR A 251 -17.63 -12.67 -8.96
CA THR A 251 -16.80 -13.65 -8.24
C THR A 251 -15.36 -13.64 -8.73
N ASP A 252 -15.14 -13.48 -10.03
CA ASP A 252 -13.80 -13.38 -10.61
C ASP A 252 -13.11 -12.10 -10.16
N ALA A 253 -13.83 -10.98 -10.14
CA ALA A 253 -13.32 -9.73 -9.60
C ALA A 253 -13.03 -9.80 -8.09
N PHE A 254 -13.85 -10.53 -7.31
CA PHE A 254 -13.67 -10.69 -5.87
C PHE A 254 -12.45 -11.54 -5.51
N ILE A 255 -12.24 -12.63 -6.27
CA ILE A 255 -11.02 -13.44 -6.17
C ILE A 255 -9.83 -12.64 -6.68
N GLY A 256 -10.01 -11.87 -7.75
CA GLY A 256 -9.03 -10.95 -8.31
C GLY A 256 -8.47 -11.36 -9.68
N LEU A 257 -9.22 -12.10 -10.48
CA LEU A 257 -8.84 -12.55 -11.83
C LEU A 257 -8.97 -11.42 -12.88
N MET A 258 -8.46 -10.24 -12.55
CA MET A 258 -8.48 -9.05 -13.41
C MET A 258 -7.10 -8.38 -13.44
N PRO A 259 -6.76 -7.66 -14.52
CA PRO A 259 -5.54 -6.86 -14.57
C PRO A 259 -5.62 -5.66 -13.62
N GLY A 260 -4.49 -5.28 -13.02
CA GLY A 260 -4.41 -4.16 -12.07
C GLY A 260 -3.07 -4.09 -11.33
N SER A 261 -2.96 -3.19 -10.36
CA SER A 261 -1.79 -3.11 -9.49
C SER A 261 -1.61 -4.41 -8.70
N ILE A 262 -0.37 -4.82 -8.47
CA ILE A 262 -0.03 -6.17 -7.97
C ILE A 262 -0.78 -6.50 -6.67
N GLY A 263 -0.79 -5.59 -5.69
CA GLY A 263 -1.46 -5.81 -4.41
C GLY A 263 -2.96 -5.49 -4.37
N GLU A 264 -3.54 -4.92 -5.42
CA GLU A 264 -4.92 -4.43 -5.44
C GLU A 264 -5.93 -5.42 -6.05
N THR A 265 -5.44 -6.39 -6.81
CA THR A 265 -6.28 -7.32 -7.60
C THR A 265 -7.13 -8.24 -6.73
N GLY A 266 -6.56 -8.87 -5.70
CA GLY A 266 -7.24 -9.88 -4.89
C GLY A 266 -7.95 -9.34 -3.66
N THR A 267 -9.22 -8.94 -3.78
CA THR A 267 -10.03 -8.45 -2.64
C THR A 267 -10.10 -9.49 -1.51
N LEU A 268 -10.30 -10.77 -1.82
CA LEU A 268 -10.30 -11.84 -0.82
C LEU A 268 -8.96 -11.93 -0.05
N ALA A 269 -7.84 -11.90 -0.76
CA ALA A 269 -6.51 -11.99 -0.16
C ALA A 269 -6.22 -10.78 0.75
N ILE A 270 -6.67 -9.59 0.34
CA ILE A 270 -6.60 -8.36 1.15
C ILE A 270 -7.44 -8.49 2.42
N LEU A 271 -8.66 -9.01 2.31
CA LEU A 271 -9.56 -9.18 3.47
C LEU A 271 -9.03 -10.23 4.45
N LEU A 272 -8.34 -11.28 3.99
CA LEU A 272 -7.68 -12.24 4.88
C LEU A 272 -6.58 -11.58 5.72
N GLY A 273 -5.71 -10.79 5.09
CA GLY A 273 -4.70 -10.00 5.81
C GLY A 273 -5.33 -8.96 6.74
N GLY A 274 -6.39 -8.28 6.27
CA GLY A 274 -7.15 -7.30 7.04
C GLY A 274 -7.87 -7.88 8.25
N ALA A 275 -8.42 -9.09 8.15
CA ALA A 275 -9.07 -9.78 9.25
C ALA A 275 -8.08 -10.02 10.39
N VAL A 276 -6.85 -10.46 10.09
CA VAL A 276 -5.79 -10.62 11.09
C VAL A 276 -5.45 -9.29 11.75
N LEU A 277 -5.34 -8.20 11.00
CA LEU A 277 -5.05 -6.86 11.55
C LEU A 277 -6.18 -6.31 12.43
N LEU A 278 -7.43 -6.62 12.11
CA LEU A 278 -8.60 -6.23 12.90
C LEU A 278 -8.71 -7.06 14.18
N ILE A 279 -8.48 -8.38 14.11
CA ILE A 279 -8.51 -9.28 15.27
C ILE A 279 -7.40 -8.93 16.26
N THR A 280 -6.18 -8.66 15.75
CA THR A 280 -5.04 -8.25 16.57
C THR A 280 -5.15 -6.81 17.09
N LYS A 281 -6.20 -6.06 16.67
CA LYS A 281 -6.46 -4.66 17.04
C LYS A 281 -5.33 -3.68 16.69
N ILE A 282 -4.48 -4.05 15.73
CA ILE A 282 -3.49 -3.14 15.14
C ILE A 282 -4.22 -2.14 14.24
N ALA A 283 -5.12 -2.64 13.38
CA ALA A 283 -5.98 -1.80 12.56
C ALA A 283 -7.24 -1.39 13.34
N SER A 284 -7.61 -0.11 13.25
CA SER A 284 -8.84 0.38 13.87
C SER A 284 -10.06 0.03 13.02
N TRP A 285 -10.89 -0.89 13.52
CA TRP A 285 -12.17 -1.24 12.88
C TRP A 285 -13.05 -0.03 12.59
N ARG A 286 -12.99 1.02 13.42
CA ARG A 286 -13.76 2.27 13.22
C ARG A 286 -13.42 3.02 11.94
N ILE A 287 -12.15 2.97 11.52
CA ILE A 287 -11.72 3.62 10.29
C ILE A 287 -12.24 2.81 9.11
N VAL A 288 -12.01 1.50 9.13
CA VAL A 288 -12.47 0.54 8.10
C VAL A 288 -13.99 0.64 7.91
N SER A 289 -14.76 0.56 8.99
CA SER A 289 -16.22 0.71 8.94
C SER A 289 -16.64 2.12 8.52
N GLY A 290 -15.91 3.16 8.91
CA GLY A 290 -16.15 4.53 8.47
C GLY A 290 -16.02 4.67 6.96
N VAL A 291 -14.94 4.15 6.38
CA VAL A 291 -14.72 4.14 4.91
C VAL A 291 -15.82 3.37 4.19
N MET A 292 -16.22 2.21 4.70
CA MET A 292 -17.32 1.43 4.14
C MET A 292 -18.66 2.18 4.19
N ILE A 293 -19.00 2.80 5.31
CA ILE A 293 -20.24 3.58 5.44
C ILE A 293 -20.22 4.79 4.49
N GLY A 294 -19.09 5.50 4.40
CA GLY A 294 -18.92 6.62 3.48
C GLY A 294 -19.15 6.21 2.03
N MET A 295 -18.53 5.10 1.60
CA MET A 295 -18.71 4.56 0.26
C MET A 295 -20.16 4.13 0.01
N ILE A 296 -20.76 3.34 0.90
CA ILE A 296 -22.13 2.84 0.72
C ILE A 296 -23.11 4.01 0.63
N ALA A 297 -22.98 5.01 1.52
CA ALA A 297 -23.87 6.17 1.54
C ALA A 297 -23.76 6.99 0.24
N THR A 298 -22.55 7.24 -0.24
CA THR A 298 -22.33 8.05 -1.46
C THR A 298 -22.68 7.27 -2.72
N ALA A 299 -22.33 5.98 -2.81
CA ALA A 299 -22.66 5.15 -3.97
C ALA A 299 -24.17 4.96 -4.09
N THR A 300 -24.88 4.67 -2.99
CA THR A 300 -26.35 4.55 -3.02
C THR A 300 -27.04 5.85 -3.39
N LEU A 301 -26.51 7.00 -2.95
CA LEU A 301 -26.99 8.30 -3.37
C LEU A 301 -26.83 8.53 -4.89
N PHE A 302 -25.68 8.19 -5.47
CA PHE A 302 -25.46 8.34 -6.91
C PHE A 302 -26.31 7.38 -7.75
N ASN A 303 -26.48 6.14 -7.30
CA ASN A 303 -27.40 5.19 -7.93
C ASN A 303 -28.85 5.67 -7.92
N ALA A 304 -29.26 6.40 -6.87
CA ALA A 304 -30.62 6.96 -6.78
C ALA A 304 -30.83 8.18 -7.68
N ILE A 305 -29.79 9.00 -7.89
CA ILE A 305 -29.87 10.17 -8.78
C ILE A 305 -29.94 9.71 -10.25
N ALA A 306 -29.20 8.66 -10.60
CA ALA A 306 -29.01 8.12 -11.95
C ALA A 306 -28.55 9.17 -12.98
N SER A 307 -27.67 8.79 -13.90
CA SER A 307 -27.22 9.69 -14.98
C SER A 307 -27.07 8.92 -16.27
N ASP A 308 -27.77 9.36 -17.31
CA ASP A 308 -27.71 8.72 -18.64
C ASP A 308 -26.36 8.97 -19.34
N ASN A 309 -25.62 10.00 -18.92
CA ASN A 309 -24.35 10.40 -19.55
C ASN A 309 -23.11 9.75 -18.91
N ASN A 310 -23.25 9.16 -17.72
CA ASN A 310 -22.12 8.59 -17.00
C ASN A 310 -22.48 7.24 -16.37
N PRO A 311 -22.04 6.12 -16.98
CA PRO A 311 -22.33 4.77 -16.51
C PRO A 311 -21.85 4.48 -15.08
N LEU A 312 -20.85 5.21 -14.56
CA LEU A 312 -20.37 5.04 -13.18
C LEU A 312 -21.40 5.42 -12.13
N PHE A 313 -22.40 6.24 -12.45
CA PHE A 313 -23.47 6.57 -11.50
C PHE A 313 -24.35 5.35 -11.15
N ALA A 314 -24.44 4.38 -12.07
CA ALA A 314 -25.18 3.14 -11.89
C ALA A 314 -24.35 2.02 -11.22
N MET A 315 -23.09 2.30 -10.87
CA MET A 315 -22.22 1.32 -10.21
C MET A 315 -22.65 1.13 -8.75
N PRO A 316 -23.04 -0.08 -8.32
CA PRO A 316 -23.47 -0.31 -6.95
C PRO A 316 -22.27 -0.47 -6.02
N TRP A 317 -22.50 -0.24 -4.72
CA TRP A 317 -21.47 -0.22 -3.68
C TRP A 317 -20.61 -1.50 -3.61
N TYR A 318 -21.17 -2.65 -3.94
CA TYR A 318 -20.46 -3.94 -3.89
C TYR A 318 -19.47 -4.12 -5.05
N TRP A 319 -19.68 -3.44 -6.18
CA TRP A 319 -18.68 -3.37 -7.25
C TRP A 319 -17.54 -2.42 -6.85
N HIS A 320 -17.84 -1.29 -6.21
CA HIS A 320 -16.81 -0.35 -5.77
C HIS A 320 -15.82 -0.96 -4.77
N LEU A 321 -16.29 -1.89 -3.93
CA LEU A 321 -15.45 -2.62 -2.98
C LEU A 321 -14.41 -3.51 -3.67
N VAL A 322 -14.83 -4.15 -4.75
CA VAL A 322 -14.10 -5.25 -5.40
C VAL A 322 -13.19 -4.77 -6.52
N THR A 323 -13.49 -3.61 -7.10
CA THR A 323 -12.70 -3.05 -8.21
C THR A 323 -11.63 -2.05 -7.74
N GLY A 324 -10.43 -2.18 -8.31
CA GLY A 324 -9.30 -1.27 -8.08
C GLY A 324 -8.77 -1.27 -6.64
N GLY A 325 -7.96 -0.28 -6.28
CA GLY A 325 -7.27 -0.21 -4.99
C GLY A 325 -8.12 0.11 -3.74
N PHE A 326 -9.45 0.02 -3.80
CA PHE A 326 -10.30 0.45 -2.67
C PHE A 326 -10.15 -0.46 -1.44
N ALA A 327 -10.30 -1.77 -1.60
CA ALA A 327 -10.13 -2.72 -0.50
C ALA A 327 -8.72 -2.64 0.10
N PHE A 328 -7.70 -2.55 -0.76
CA PHE A 328 -6.31 -2.45 -0.35
C PHE A 328 -6.06 -1.18 0.47
N GLY A 329 -6.45 -0.03 -0.07
CA GLY A 329 -6.28 1.25 0.60
C GLY A 329 -7.06 1.33 1.90
N MET A 330 -8.27 0.77 1.97
CA MET A 330 -9.08 0.77 3.19
C MET A 330 -8.41 -0.01 4.32
N ILE A 331 -7.88 -1.20 4.02
CA ILE A 331 -7.35 -2.11 5.04
C ILE A 331 -5.92 -1.76 5.45
N PHE A 332 -5.06 -1.41 4.49
CA PHE A 332 -3.62 -1.28 4.73
C PHE A 332 -3.10 0.16 4.78
N MET A 333 -3.84 1.14 4.24
CA MET A 333 -3.33 2.52 4.08
C MET A 333 -4.11 3.54 4.88
N ALA A 334 -5.45 3.46 4.89
CA ALA A 334 -6.30 4.33 5.70
C ALA A 334 -6.16 4.03 7.20
N THR A 335 -5.76 2.82 7.56
CA THR A 335 -5.55 2.37 8.95
C THR A 335 -4.14 2.64 9.47
N ASP A 336 -3.32 3.43 8.75
CA ASP A 336 -1.99 3.83 9.19
C ASP A 336 -2.05 4.53 10.57
N PRO A 337 -1.39 3.98 11.61
CA PRO A 337 -1.53 4.48 12.97
C PRO A 337 -0.92 5.87 13.20
N VAL A 338 -0.05 6.34 12.30
CA VAL A 338 0.62 7.64 12.48
C VAL A 338 -0.16 8.78 11.85
N SER A 339 -0.66 8.57 10.63
CA SER A 339 -1.26 9.64 9.82
C SER A 339 -2.78 9.74 9.97
N ALA A 340 -3.42 8.72 10.55
CA ALA A 340 -4.86 8.72 10.82
C ALA A 340 -5.25 9.52 12.08
N SER A 341 -6.55 9.82 12.21
CA SER A 341 -7.10 10.44 13.41
C SER A 341 -6.92 9.55 14.65
N MET A 342 -6.55 10.18 15.76
CA MET A 342 -6.26 9.51 17.04
C MET A 342 -7.51 9.30 17.89
N THR A 343 -8.47 10.21 17.84
CA THR A 343 -9.67 10.13 18.70
C THR A 343 -10.69 9.11 18.20
N ASN A 344 -11.42 8.45 19.12
CA ASN A 344 -12.41 7.43 18.75
C ASN A 344 -13.53 7.96 17.84
N THR A 345 -13.99 9.18 18.09
CA THR A 345 -14.99 9.86 17.25
C THR A 345 -14.36 10.39 15.96
N GLY A 346 -13.14 10.90 16.02
CA GLY A 346 -12.42 11.38 14.84
C GLY A 346 -12.14 10.26 13.83
N LYS A 347 -11.81 9.04 14.30
CA LYS A 347 -11.63 7.86 13.44
C LYS A 347 -12.84 7.54 12.56
N TRP A 348 -14.06 7.75 13.09
CA TRP A 348 -15.29 7.59 12.30
C TRP A 348 -15.43 8.68 11.23
N ILE A 349 -15.24 9.95 11.62
CA ILE A 349 -15.36 11.10 10.71
C ILE A 349 -14.32 10.99 9.59
N PHE A 350 -13.07 10.66 9.95
CA PHE A 350 -11.96 10.44 9.04
C PHE A 350 -12.26 9.32 8.04
N GLY A 351 -12.73 8.16 8.51
CA GLY A 351 -13.10 7.06 7.62
C GLY A 351 -14.23 7.43 6.67
N ILE A 352 -15.32 8.02 7.18
CA ILE A 352 -16.48 8.44 6.38
C ILE A 352 -16.06 9.45 5.30
N LEU A 353 -15.22 10.43 5.66
CA LEU A 353 -14.69 11.42 4.73
C LEU A 353 -13.93 10.76 3.58
N ILE A 354 -13.03 9.82 3.88
CA ILE A 354 -12.28 9.08 2.86
C ILE A 354 -13.25 8.30 1.96
N GLY A 355 -14.14 7.49 2.52
CA GLY A 355 -15.08 6.67 1.73
C GLY A 355 -15.98 7.49 0.79
N LEU A 356 -16.45 8.64 1.28
CA LEU A 356 -17.23 9.60 0.49
C LEU A 356 -16.39 10.18 -0.65
N LEU A 357 -15.18 10.66 -0.35
CA LEU A 357 -14.31 11.28 -1.35
C LEU A 357 -13.87 10.30 -2.44
N VAL A 358 -13.58 9.04 -2.09
CA VAL A 358 -13.22 8.03 -3.09
C VAL A 358 -14.35 7.83 -4.09
N THR A 359 -15.58 7.72 -3.61
CA THR A 359 -16.74 7.49 -4.48
C THR A 359 -17.02 8.73 -5.34
N ILE A 360 -16.90 9.93 -4.78
CA ILE A 360 -17.02 11.17 -5.56
C ILE A 360 -15.95 11.24 -6.65
N ILE A 361 -14.69 10.96 -6.33
CA ILE A 361 -13.61 11.01 -7.32
C ILE A 361 -13.84 9.97 -8.42
N ARG A 362 -14.21 8.73 -8.05
CA ARG A 362 -14.47 7.65 -9.02
C ARG A 362 -15.63 7.94 -9.96
N VAL A 363 -16.74 8.50 -9.44
CA VAL A 363 -17.98 8.65 -10.20
C VAL A 363 -18.03 9.99 -10.93
N VAL A 364 -17.60 11.07 -10.30
CA VAL A 364 -17.79 12.44 -10.81
C VAL A 364 -16.60 12.94 -11.63
N ASN A 365 -15.38 12.46 -11.37
CA ASN A 365 -14.19 12.95 -12.06
C ASN A 365 -13.80 12.03 -13.24
N PRO A 366 -13.98 12.46 -14.50
CA PRO A 366 -13.64 11.62 -15.66
C PRO A 366 -12.14 11.48 -15.88
N ALA A 367 -11.30 12.33 -15.27
CA ALA A 367 -9.86 12.30 -15.49
C ALA A 367 -9.17 11.15 -14.74
N PHE A 368 -9.76 10.66 -13.65
CA PHE A 368 -9.12 9.70 -12.75
C PHE A 368 -10.05 8.52 -12.45
N PRO A 369 -9.77 7.31 -12.98
CA PRO A 369 -10.59 6.15 -12.69
C PRO A 369 -10.46 5.71 -11.22
N GLU A 370 -9.30 5.92 -10.59
CA GLU A 370 -8.99 5.54 -9.21
C GLU A 370 -8.97 6.78 -8.29
N GLY A 371 -9.59 6.68 -7.10
CA GLY A 371 -9.73 7.82 -6.17
C GLY A 371 -9.18 7.60 -4.76
N MET A 372 -8.76 6.38 -4.42
CA MET A 372 -8.34 5.98 -3.06
C MET A 372 -7.11 6.75 -2.61
N MET A 373 -6.08 6.86 -3.47
CA MET A 373 -4.84 7.55 -3.11
C MET A 373 -5.12 9.01 -2.72
N LEU A 374 -5.80 9.76 -3.58
CA LEU A 374 -6.06 11.19 -3.36
C LEU A 374 -6.98 11.42 -2.16
N ALA A 375 -7.99 10.56 -1.98
CA ALA A 375 -8.90 10.64 -0.85
C ALA A 375 -8.21 10.38 0.49
N ILE A 376 -7.31 9.39 0.58
CA ILE A 376 -6.54 9.13 1.81
C ILE A 376 -5.61 10.32 2.10
N LEU A 377 -4.85 10.81 1.11
CA LEU A 377 -3.96 11.96 1.32
C LEU A 377 -4.73 13.20 1.79
N PHE A 378 -5.90 13.46 1.22
CA PHE A 378 -6.77 14.54 1.68
C PHE A 378 -7.30 14.29 3.11
N GLY A 379 -7.74 13.06 3.40
CA GLY A 379 -8.17 12.66 4.74
C GLY A 379 -7.08 12.89 5.78
N ASN A 380 -5.83 12.54 5.46
CA ASN A 380 -4.66 12.72 6.32
C ASN A 380 -4.40 14.21 6.64
N LEU A 381 -4.55 15.10 5.66
CA LEU A 381 -4.47 16.56 5.89
C LEU A 381 -5.56 17.05 6.84
N CYS A 382 -6.76 16.46 6.77
CA CYS A 382 -7.89 16.81 7.63
C CYS A 382 -7.82 16.15 9.02
N ALA A 383 -7.03 15.09 9.22
CA ALA A 383 -7.01 14.34 10.48
C ALA A 383 -6.69 15.20 11.71
N PRO A 384 -5.66 16.08 11.71
CA PRO A 384 -5.40 16.96 12.85
C PRO A 384 -6.55 17.93 13.14
N LEU A 385 -7.20 18.44 12.10
CA LEU A 385 -8.34 19.35 12.23
C LEU A 385 -9.55 18.64 12.88
N ILE A 386 -9.84 17.42 12.43
CA ILE A 386 -10.90 16.57 12.98
C ILE A 386 -10.65 16.33 14.47
N ASP A 387 -9.44 15.90 14.83
CA ASP A 387 -9.10 15.63 16.23
C ASP A 387 -9.17 16.89 17.10
N HIS A 388 -8.70 18.03 16.61
CA HIS A 388 -8.76 19.29 17.33
C HIS A 388 -10.21 19.68 17.69
N TYR A 389 -11.16 19.57 16.75
CA TYR A 389 -12.57 19.86 17.05
C TYR A 389 -13.20 18.82 17.98
N VAL A 390 -12.90 17.53 17.81
CA VAL A 390 -13.42 16.47 18.68
C VAL A 390 -12.94 16.66 20.12
N VAL A 391 -11.66 16.96 20.31
CA VAL A 391 -11.08 17.22 21.64
C VAL A 391 -11.71 18.47 22.27
N ARG A 392 -11.81 19.58 21.54
CA ARG A 392 -12.47 20.81 22.04
C ARG A 392 -13.92 20.56 22.44
N ALA A 393 -14.68 19.81 21.65
CA ALA A 393 -16.06 19.46 21.96
C ALA A 393 -16.17 18.59 23.23
N ASN A 394 -15.21 17.70 23.47
CA ASN A 394 -15.15 16.90 24.68
C ASN A 394 -14.78 17.75 25.91
N VAL A 395 -13.83 18.67 25.78
CA VAL A 395 -13.48 19.62 26.86
C VAL A 395 -14.68 20.49 27.23
N LYS A 396 -15.37 21.06 26.23
CA LYS A 396 -16.59 21.86 26.45
C LYS A 396 -17.69 21.08 27.16
N ARG A 397 -17.92 19.81 26.77
CA ARG A 397 -18.89 18.92 27.44
C ARG A 397 -18.49 18.57 28.87
N ARG A 398 -17.19 18.43 29.17
CA ARG A 398 -16.71 18.17 30.53
C ARG A 398 -16.89 19.40 31.43
N LEU A 399 -16.56 20.59 30.94
CA LEU A 399 -16.75 21.84 31.69
C LEU A 399 -18.22 22.07 32.04
N ALA A 400 -19.14 21.83 31.10
CA ALA A 400 -20.58 21.97 31.34
C ALA A 400 -21.19 20.96 32.32
N ARG A 401 -20.47 19.90 32.70
CA ARG A 401 -20.90 18.92 33.72
C ARG A 401 -20.38 19.26 35.13
N ASN A 402 -19.38 20.12 35.22
CA ASN A 402 -18.73 20.54 36.47
C ASN A 402 -19.22 21.92 36.94
N VAL A 403 -20.25 22.45 36.29
CA VAL A 403 -21.07 23.61 36.70
C VAL A 403 -22.43 23.06 37.05
#